data_AF-A0A0D1YWZ8-F1
#
_entry.id   AF-A0A0D1YWZ8-F1
#
_cell.length_a   1.000
_cell.length_b   1.000
_cell.length_c   1.000
_cell.angle_alpha   90.00
_cell.angle_beta   90.00
_cell.angle_gamma   90.00
#
_symmetry.space_group_name_H-M   'P 1'
#
loop_
_entity.id
_entity.type
_entity.pdbx_description
1 polymer ?
#
loop_
_entity_poly.entity_id
_entity_poly.type
_entity_poly.pdbx_seq_one_letter_code
_entity_poly.pdbx_strand_id
1 'polypeptide(L)'
;MRTLESLYLDPLMSILQAQNQKLRQINSSAPFIGVFDDQPQESLVLLLDFKTNPEQALPAVLDRLRRFEDAKYLTRWNGSNLVQGPITIVASGFMSWRPDLQNQTHGIVFLDAPLDDLADERATYDISNSFYASAPLRPLVGRIGLWGMSRAQYNKVVGLVKHAHERGLKPRFWGTPSWPMMRRDEVWKQLVRAGVGMLNVDDIRSASLWNWNWCNTPGSRFC
;
A
#
# COMPACT_ATOMS: atom_id res chain seq x y z
N MET A 1 1.72 -27.75 -1.67
CA MET A 1 1.87 -27.15 -0.33
C MET A 1 1.52 -25.66 -0.45
N ARG A 2 0.93 -25.03 0.57
CA ARG A 2 0.61 -23.59 0.55
C ARG A 2 1.72 -22.83 1.28
N THR A 3 2.58 -22.14 0.53
CA THR A 3 3.71 -21.36 1.05
C THR A 3 3.71 -19.95 0.44
N LEU A 4 4.52 -19.03 0.99
CA LEU A 4 4.69 -17.69 0.42
C LEU A 4 5.17 -17.76 -1.05
N GLU A 5 6.07 -18.70 -1.34
CA GLU A 5 6.62 -18.93 -2.66
C GLU A 5 5.55 -19.42 -3.63
N SER A 6 4.95 -20.57 -3.34
CA SER A 6 4.00 -21.22 -4.23
C SER A 6 2.73 -20.41 -4.50
N LEU A 7 2.29 -19.58 -3.55
CA LEU A 7 1.08 -18.78 -3.70
C LEU A 7 1.33 -17.39 -4.28
N TYR A 8 2.52 -16.80 -4.05
CA TYR A 8 2.77 -15.40 -4.40
C TYR A 8 4.06 -15.22 -5.19
N LEU A 9 5.22 -15.61 -4.65
CA LEU A 9 6.51 -15.27 -5.27
C LEU A 9 6.80 -16.02 -6.57
N ASP A 10 6.42 -17.29 -6.69
CA ASP A 10 6.61 -18.06 -7.93
C ASP A 10 5.73 -17.56 -9.09
N PRO A 11 4.42 -17.34 -8.89
CA PRO A 11 3.59 -16.69 -9.89
C PRO A 11 4.11 -15.30 -10.29
N LEU A 12 4.47 -14.45 -9.32
CA LEU A 12 4.94 -13.09 -9.60
C LEU A 12 6.22 -13.09 -10.43
N MET A 13 7.20 -13.93 -10.10
CA MET A 13 8.43 -14.03 -10.89
C MET A 13 8.14 -14.49 -12.32
N SER A 14 7.26 -15.48 -12.49
CA SER A 14 6.91 -16.00 -13.82
C SER A 14 6.27 -14.91 -14.69
N ILE A 15 5.36 -14.11 -14.12
CA ILE A 15 4.73 -12.97 -14.80
C ILE A 15 5.78 -11.95 -15.21
N LEU A 16 6.63 -11.52 -14.28
CA LEU A 16 7.62 -10.47 -14.54
C LEU A 16 8.68 -10.91 -15.56
N GLN A 17 9.13 -12.17 -15.50
CA GLN A 17 10.07 -12.70 -16.49
C GLN A 17 9.45 -12.70 -17.89
N ALA A 18 8.21 -13.17 -18.03
CA ALA A 18 7.51 -13.20 -19.31
C ALA A 18 7.30 -11.77 -19.88
N GLN A 19 6.94 -10.81 -19.03
CA GLN A 19 6.76 -9.41 -19.43
C GLN A 19 8.09 -8.74 -19.81
N ASN A 20 9.13 -8.89 -18.99
CA ASN A 20 10.42 -8.20 -19.21
C ASN A 20 11.30 -8.87 -20.27
N GLN A 21 11.06 -10.15 -20.61
CA GLN A 21 11.67 -10.76 -21.79
C GLN A 21 11.21 -10.08 -23.08
N LYS A 22 9.93 -9.70 -23.17
CA LYS A 22 9.38 -8.94 -24.31
C LYS A 22 9.99 -7.54 -24.39
N LEU A 23 10.19 -6.87 -23.27
CA LEU A 23 10.79 -5.52 -23.21
C LEU A 23 12.19 -5.50 -23.84
N ARG A 24 13.04 -6.49 -23.53
CA ARG A 24 14.39 -6.63 -24.10
C ARG A 24 14.39 -6.83 -25.61
N GLN A 25 13.30 -7.36 -26.18
CA GLN A 25 13.17 -7.58 -27.62
C GLN A 25 12.80 -6.31 -28.38
N ILE A 26 12.20 -5.31 -27.73
CA ILE A 26 11.66 -4.12 -28.39
C ILE A 26 12.51 -2.85 -28.18
N ASN A 27 13.74 -2.96 -27.66
CA ASN A 27 14.67 -1.84 -27.39
C ASN A 27 14.01 -0.63 -26.69
N SER A 28 13.08 -0.90 -25.77
CA SER A 28 12.40 0.13 -24.99
C SER A 28 13.32 0.69 -23.91
N SER A 29 13.21 1.99 -23.64
CA SER A 29 13.92 2.67 -22.54
C SER A 29 13.22 2.56 -21.19
N ALA A 30 12.06 1.89 -21.13
CA ALA A 30 11.34 1.71 -19.87
C ALA A 30 12.18 0.88 -18.88
N PRO A 31 12.20 1.24 -17.58
CA PRO A 31 13.03 0.56 -16.59
C PRO A 31 12.61 -0.88 -16.33
N PHE A 32 11.31 -1.20 -16.44
CA PHE A 32 10.75 -2.54 -16.32
C PHE A 32 9.37 -2.63 -16.99
N ILE A 33 8.75 -3.81 -17.01
CA ILE A 33 7.30 -3.99 -17.18
C ILE A 33 6.78 -4.73 -15.94
N GLY A 34 5.82 -4.12 -15.25
CA GLY A 34 5.17 -4.63 -14.05
C GLY A 34 3.88 -5.41 -14.37
N VAL A 35 3.20 -5.88 -13.33
CA VAL A 35 2.09 -6.84 -13.45
C VAL A 35 0.84 -6.26 -14.14
N PHE A 36 0.63 -4.94 -14.07
CA PHE A 36 -0.58 -4.30 -14.59
C PHE A 36 -0.43 -3.91 -16.06
N ASP A 37 -1.21 -4.53 -16.95
CA ASP A 37 -1.14 -4.26 -18.39
C ASP A 37 -1.49 -2.80 -18.75
N ASP A 38 -2.48 -2.20 -18.08
CA ASP A 38 -2.91 -0.82 -18.32
C ASP A 38 -1.94 0.22 -17.73
N GLN A 39 -1.13 -0.18 -16.74
CA GLN A 39 -0.14 0.67 -16.07
C GLN A 39 1.17 -0.10 -15.88
N PRO A 40 1.91 -0.37 -16.96
CA PRO A 40 3.05 -1.30 -16.92
C PRO A 40 4.26 -0.79 -16.12
N GLN A 41 4.26 0.48 -15.71
CA GLN A 41 5.30 1.03 -14.83
C GLN A 41 4.85 1.15 -13.37
N GLU A 42 3.60 0.82 -13.06
CA GLU A 42 3.11 0.81 -11.68
C GLU A 42 3.64 -0.41 -10.95
N SER A 43 4.18 -0.20 -9.76
CA SER A 43 4.68 -1.28 -8.93
C SER A 43 3.52 -2.03 -8.29
N LEU A 44 3.57 -3.35 -8.31
CA LEU A 44 2.74 -4.17 -7.44
C LEU A 44 3.27 -4.07 -6.00
N VAL A 45 2.40 -3.80 -5.04
CA VAL A 45 2.78 -3.77 -3.62
C VAL A 45 2.45 -5.11 -2.99
N LEU A 46 3.48 -5.83 -2.51
CA LEU A 46 3.31 -7.05 -1.73
C LEU A 46 3.39 -6.72 -0.24
N LEU A 47 2.22 -6.66 0.40
CA LEU A 47 2.10 -6.42 1.83
C LEU A 47 2.26 -7.72 2.61
N LEU A 48 3.36 -7.84 3.37
CA LEU A 48 3.68 -8.99 4.21
C LEU A 48 3.32 -8.66 5.67
N ASP A 49 2.32 -9.34 6.20
CA ASP A 49 1.85 -9.12 7.57
C ASP A 49 2.56 -10.05 8.56
N PHE A 50 3.46 -9.49 9.37
CA PHE A 50 4.24 -10.24 10.34
C PHE A 50 3.43 -10.45 11.62
N LYS A 51 2.91 -11.67 11.79
CA LYS A 51 2.04 -12.01 12.93
C LYS A 51 2.77 -12.21 14.24
N THR A 52 4.03 -12.61 14.23
CA THR A 52 4.86 -12.82 15.44
C THR A 52 6.35 -12.74 15.08
N ASN A 53 7.21 -12.48 16.09
CA ASN A 53 8.67 -12.61 16.06
C ASN A 53 9.36 -12.11 14.76
N PRO A 54 9.28 -10.79 14.45
CA PRO A 54 9.87 -10.24 13.22
C PRO A 54 11.37 -10.52 13.08
N GLU A 55 12.11 -10.57 14.19
CA GLU A 55 13.54 -10.89 14.22
C GLU A 55 13.88 -12.27 13.63
N GLN A 56 12.98 -13.25 13.78
CA GLN A 56 13.18 -14.61 13.27
C GLN A 56 12.62 -14.75 11.86
N ALA A 57 11.49 -14.11 11.59
CA ALA A 57 10.80 -14.22 10.30
C ALA A 57 11.50 -13.43 9.19
N LEU A 58 12.06 -12.26 9.51
CA LEU A 58 12.63 -11.34 8.52
C LEU A 58 13.78 -11.97 7.72
N PRO A 59 14.81 -12.62 8.32
CA PRO A 59 15.88 -13.26 7.55
C PRO A 59 15.33 -14.29 6.55
N ALA A 60 14.33 -15.06 6.97
CA ALA A 60 13.72 -16.08 6.12
C ALA A 60 12.91 -15.47 4.96
N VAL A 61 12.33 -14.28 5.16
CA VAL A 61 11.67 -13.51 4.08
C VAL A 61 12.71 -12.96 3.12
N LEU A 62 13.78 -12.33 3.62
CA LEU A 62 14.86 -11.77 2.81
C LEU A 62 15.52 -12.84 1.91
N ASP A 63 15.77 -14.04 2.46
CA ASP A 63 16.32 -15.16 1.70
C ASP A 63 15.45 -15.55 0.50
N ARG A 64 14.12 -15.51 0.65
CA ARG A 64 13.16 -15.79 -0.42
C ARG A 64 13.09 -14.67 -1.46
N LEU A 65 13.38 -13.43 -1.05
CA LEU A 65 13.38 -12.26 -1.92
C LEU A 65 14.67 -12.09 -2.74
N ARG A 66 15.77 -12.77 -2.38
CA ARG A 66 17.07 -12.67 -3.09
C ARG A 66 16.95 -12.78 -4.61
N ARG A 67 16.16 -13.74 -5.11
CA ARG A 67 15.92 -13.93 -6.55
C ARG A 67 15.30 -12.71 -7.25
N PHE A 68 14.49 -11.91 -6.55
CA PHE A 68 13.92 -10.68 -7.08
C PHE A 68 14.92 -9.54 -7.02
N GLU A 69 15.76 -9.51 -5.98
CA GLU A 69 16.85 -8.55 -5.88
C GLU A 69 17.88 -8.76 -7.00
N ASP A 70 18.34 -10.00 -7.21
CA ASP A 70 19.25 -10.37 -8.30
C ASP A 70 18.68 -10.00 -9.68
N ALA A 71 17.37 -10.16 -9.86
CA ALA A 71 16.65 -9.78 -11.07
C ALA A 71 16.37 -8.26 -11.19
N LYS A 72 16.71 -7.47 -10.15
CA LYS A 72 16.41 -6.03 -10.04
C LYS A 72 14.91 -5.71 -10.13
N TYR A 73 14.08 -6.58 -9.57
CA TYR A 73 12.62 -6.45 -9.57
C TYR A 73 12.04 -5.78 -8.32
N LEU A 74 12.87 -5.51 -7.31
CA LEU A 74 12.41 -4.86 -6.08
C LEU A 74 12.63 -3.34 -6.14
N THR A 75 11.62 -2.59 -5.73
CA THR A 75 11.78 -1.20 -5.32
C THR A 75 12.72 -1.14 -4.12
N ARG A 76 13.66 -0.19 -4.14
CA ARG A 76 14.66 -0.06 -3.08
C ARG A 76 15.03 1.38 -2.77
N TRP A 77 15.35 1.64 -1.50
CA TRP A 77 16.06 2.85 -1.11
C TRP A 77 17.56 2.66 -1.35
N ASN A 78 18.20 3.56 -2.09
CA ASN A 78 19.64 3.48 -2.38
C ASN A 78 20.52 4.33 -1.43
N GLY A 79 19.93 4.91 -0.39
CA GLY A 79 20.59 5.85 0.52
C GLY A 79 20.23 7.31 0.27
N SER A 80 19.73 7.65 -0.92
CA SER A 80 19.33 9.03 -1.25
C SER A 80 18.03 9.13 -2.02
N ASN A 81 17.69 8.12 -2.83
CA ASN A 81 16.52 8.11 -3.68
C ASN A 81 15.83 6.74 -3.62
N LEU A 82 14.51 6.77 -3.85
CA LEU A 82 13.71 5.58 -4.08
C LEU A 82 13.90 5.14 -5.53
N VAL A 83 14.53 3.99 -5.73
CA VAL A 83 14.69 3.34 -7.04
C VAL A 83 13.51 2.39 -7.21
N GLN A 84 12.57 2.75 -8.08
CA GLN A 84 11.35 1.98 -8.31
C GLN A 84 11.64 0.68 -9.08
N GLY A 85 11.06 -0.41 -8.61
CA GLY A 85 10.99 -1.70 -9.30
C GLY A 85 9.54 -2.11 -9.55
N PRO A 86 9.30 -3.21 -10.27
CA PRO A 86 7.96 -3.75 -10.50
C PRO A 86 7.27 -4.27 -9.23
N ILE A 87 8.02 -4.55 -8.15
CA ILE A 87 7.48 -4.98 -6.86
C ILE A 87 8.02 -4.11 -5.72
N THR A 88 7.12 -3.61 -4.89
CA THR A 88 7.46 -2.96 -3.61
C THR A 88 7.05 -3.87 -2.48
N ILE A 89 8.00 -4.26 -1.62
CA ILE A 89 7.72 -5.07 -0.44
C ILE A 89 7.41 -4.16 0.73
N VAL A 90 6.26 -4.35 1.35
CA VAL A 90 5.87 -3.61 2.56
C VAL A 90 5.63 -4.59 3.69
N ALA A 91 6.29 -4.41 4.82
CA ALA A 91 6.11 -5.21 6.01
C ALA A 91 5.17 -4.51 7.00
N SER A 92 4.13 -5.23 7.43
CA SER A 92 3.11 -4.77 8.37
C SER A 92 3.06 -5.68 9.61
N GLY A 93 2.09 -5.43 10.50
CA GLY A 93 1.92 -6.18 11.73
C GLY A 93 2.98 -5.83 12.77
N PHE A 94 3.61 -6.82 13.41
CA PHE A 94 4.65 -6.57 14.41
C PHE A 94 5.89 -5.88 13.82
N MET A 95 6.11 -5.97 12.51
CA MET A 95 7.23 -5.30 11.85
C MET A 95 7.06 -3.78 11.80
N SER A 96 5.81 -3.27 11.77
CA SER A 96 5.52 -1.83 11.73
C SER A 96 6.17 -1.03 12.86
N TRP A 97 6.43 -1.66 14.00
CA TRP A 97 6.96 -1.05 15.22
C TRP A 97 8.45 -1.36 15.43
N ARG A 98 9.14 -1.85 14.40
CA ARG A 98 10.54 -2.29 14.45
C ARG A 98 11.43 -1.55 13.45
N PRO A 99 11.52 -0.21 13.52
CA PRO A 99 12.45 0.56 12.70
C PRO A 99 13.92 0.19 12.97
N ASP A 100 14.23 -0.38 14.13
CA ASP A 100 15.55 -0.90 14.47
C ASP A 100 15.99 -2.08 13.57
N LEU A 101 15.04 -2.85 13.03
CA LEU A 101 15.32 -3.95 12.12
C LEU A 101 15.50 -3.49 10.66
N GLN A 102 15.24 -2.22 10.34
CA GLN A 102 15.27 -1.76 8.95
C GLN A 102 16.65 -1.83 8.29
N ASN A 103 17.73 -1.64 9.06
CA ASN A 103 19.08 -1.76 8.52
C ASN A 103 19.37 -3.16 7.96
N GLN A 104 18.67 -4.20 8.44
CA GLN A 104 18.83 -5.57 7.96
C GLN A 104 18.17 -5.80 6.59
N THR A 105 17.28 -4.91 6.15
CA THR A 105 16.54 -5.06 4.89
C THR A 105 17.31 -4.50 3.69
N HIS A 106 18.46 -3.85 3.91
CA HIS A 106 19.25 -3.21 2.84
C HIS A 106 18.43 -2.25 1.94
N GLY A 107 17.34 -1.70 2.47
CA GLY A 107 16.44 -0.78 1.79
C GLY A 107 15.47 -1.43 0.79
N ILE A 108 15.33 -2.77 0.76
CA ILE A 108 14.40 -3.47 -0.16
C ILE A 108 13.04 -3.79 0.46
N VAL A 109 12.88 -3.63 1.77
CA VAL A 109 11.61 -3.81 2.49
C VAL A 109 11.26 -2.51 3.20
N PHE A 110 10.04 -2.02 2.99
CA PHE A 110 9.53 -0.80 3.61
C PHE A 110 8.56 -1.14 4.73
N LEU A 111 8.45 -0.31 5.74
CA LEU A 111 7.45 -0.48 6.80
C LEU A 111 6.08 0.07 6.37
N ASP A 112 5.04 -0.55 6.91
CA ASP A 112 3.71 0.02 7.04
C ASP A 112 3.66 0.79 8.37
N ALA A 113 3.97 2.09 8.31
CA ALA A 113 4.14 2.91 9.50
C ALA A 113 2.80 3.07 10.26
N PRO A 114 2.81 3.16 11.60
CA PRO A 114 1.64 3.55 12.37
C PRO A 114 1.23 4.98 12.03
N LEU A 115 0.08 5.15 11.38
CA LEU A 115 -0.34 6.47 10.87
C LEU A 115 -0.63 7.48 11.99
N ASP A 116 -1.08 7.02 13.15
CA ASP A 116 -1.38 7.86 14.32
C ASP A 116 -0.12 8.38 15.03
N ASP A 117 1.01 7.71 14.89
CA ASP A 117 2.30 8.17 15.43
C ASP A 117 2.90 9.33 14.63
N LEU A 118 2.51 9.52 13.37
CA LEU A 118 3.12 10.51 12.48
C LEU A 118 2.80 11.97 12.89
N ALA A 119 1.88 12.19 13.83
CA ALA A 119 1.68 13.50 14.43
C ALA A 119 2.85 13.90 15.36
N ASP A 120 3.63 12.93 15.87
CA ASP A 120 4.85 13.21 16.63
C ASP A 120 6.00 13.51 15.67
N GLU A 121 6.64 14.67 15.82
CA GLU A 121 7.82 15.06 15.05
C GLU A 121 9.02 14.14 15.31
N ARG A 122 9.02 13.39 16.42
CA ARG A 122 10.05 12.40 16.75
C ARG A 122 9.85 11.06 16.03
N ALA A 123 8.71 10.86 15.35
CA ALA A 123 8.47 9.64 14.59
C ALA A 123 9.53 9.48 13.51
N THR A 124 10.22 8.34 13.52
CA THR A 124 11.36 8.04 12.64
C THR A 124 10.95 7.50 11.27
N TYR A 125 9.66 7.57 10.92
CA TYR A 125 9.13 7.03 9.67
C TYR A 125 9.15 8.07 8.56
N ASP A 126 9.72 7.72 7.42
CA ASP A 126 9.75 8.54 6.20
C ASP A 126 9.91 7.65 4.96
N ILE A 127 10.01 8.28 3.78
CA ILE A 127 10.18 7.59 2.49
C ILE A 127 11.41 6.66 2.42
N SER A 128 12.42 6.84 3.27
CA SER A 128 13.63 6.01 3.27
C SER A 128 13.39 4.63 3.87
N ASN A 129 12.41 4.50 4.76
CA ASN A 129 12.15 3.28 5.52
C ASN A 129 10.70 2.83 5.50
N SER A 130 9.76 3.62 5.01
CA SER A 130 8.34 3.34 5.04
C SER A 130 7.71 3.65 3.68
N PHE A 131 6.63 2.96 3.38
CA PHE A 131 5.90 3.16 2.12
C PHE A 131 4.43 3.50 2.39
N TYR A 132 3.79 2.69 3.22
CA TYR A 132 2.45 2.98 3.73
C TYR A 132 2.51 3.60 5.11
N ALA A 133 1.44 4.31 5.44
CA ALA A 133 1.09 4.65 6.80
C ALA A 133 -0.35 4.21 7.06
N SER A 134 -0.56 3.28 7.97
CA SER A 134 -1.86 2.65 8.21
C SER A 134 -2.37 2.88 9.62
N ALA A 135 -3.68 3.04 9.76
CA ALA A 135 -4.34 2.98 11.07
C ALA A 135 -5.77 2.41 10.98
N PRO A 136 -6.32 1.89 12.09
CA PRO A 136 -7.72 1.54 12.15
C PRO A 136 -8.59 2.80 12.15
N LEU A 137 -9.58 2.87 11.27
CA LEU A 137 -10.43 4.06 11.18
C LEU A 137 -11.24 4.29 12.47
N ARG A 138 -11.96 3.26 12.91
CA ARG A 138 -12.95 3.38 13.99
C ARG A 138 -12.37 3.75 15.36
N PRO A 139 -11.23 3.22 15.83
CA PRO A 139 -10.57 3.68 17.05
C PRO A 139 -10.16 5.16 16.98
N LEU A 140 -9.78 5.66 15.80
CA LEU A 140 -9.36 7.05 15.64
C LEU A 140 -10.52 8.03 15.62
N VAL A 141 -11.61 7.71 14.91
CA VAL A 141 -12.72 8.66 14.71
C VAL A 141 -13.94 8.37 15.60
N GLY A 142 -13.99 7.21 16.25
CA GLY A 142 -15.14 6.76 17.02
C GLY A 142 -16.27 6.20 16.15
N ARG A 143 -17.51 6.27 16.65
CA ARG A 143 -18.69 5.78 15.93
C ARG A 143 -18.99 6.66 14.72
N ILE A 144 -19.11 6.04 13.55
CA ILE A 144 -19.46 6.70 12.30
C ILE A 144 -20.97 6.64 12.09
N GLY A 145 -21.57 7.76 11.68
CA GLY A 145 -23.00 7.89 11.41
C GLY A 145 -23.45 7.09 10.19
N LEU A 146 -24.75 7.12 9.88
CA LEU A 146 -25.25 6.50 8.65
C LEU A 146 -24.78 7.24 7.39
N TRP A 147 -24.56 8.56 7.52
CA TRP A 147 -24.13 9.48 6.47
C TRP A 147 -22.61 9.74 6.51
N GLY A 148 -21.83 8.73 6.89
CA GLY A 148 -20.37 8.84 7.01
C GLY A 148 -19.89 9.58 8.26
N MET A 149 -18.65 10.06 8.18
CA MET A 149 -17.95 10.80 9.24
C MET A 149 -18.51 12.22 9.37
N SER A 150 -18.63 12.71 10.60
CA SER A 150 -18.94 14.12 10.89
C SER A 150 -17.80 15.04 10.43
N ARG A 151 -18.06 16.36 10.40
CA ARG A 151 -17.03 17.35 10.03
C ARG A 151 -15.78 17.25 10.91
N ALA A 152 -15.96 17.06 12.22
CA ALA A 152 -14.84 16.92 13.16
C ALA A 152 -14.05 15.62 12.92
N GLN A 153 -14.75 14.50 12.68
CA GLN A 153 -14.13 13.21 12.36
C GLN A 153 -13.35 13.28 11.03
N TYR A 154 -13.94 13.90 10.00
CA TYR A 154 -13.30 14.12 8.72
C TYR A 154 -12.05 14.99 8.82
N ASN A 155 -12.11 16.10 9.57
CA ASN A 155 -10.95 16.98 9.77
C ASN A 155 -9.80 16.24 10.48
N LYS A 156 -10.12 15.35 11.44
CA LYS A 156 -9.11 14.50 12.08
C LYS A 156 -8.43 13.58 11.05
N VAL A 157 -9.19 12.94 10.17
CA VAL A 157 -8.65 12.10 9.09
C VAL A 157 -7.76 12.92 8.14
N VAL A 158 -8.18 14.11 7.75
CA VAL A 158 -7.38 15.01 6.90
C VAL A 158 -6.04 15.35 7.56
N GLY A 159 -6.03 15.64 8.86
CA GLY A 159 -4.79 15.90 9.61
C GLY A 159 -3.82 14.71 9.58
N LEU A 160 -4.32 13.51 9.83
CA LEU A 160 -3.52 12.28 9.77
C LEU A 160 -2.95 12.03 8.36
N VAL A 161 -3.80 12.18 7.34
CA VAL A 161 -3.39 12.04 5.93
C VAL A 161 -2.31 13.05 5.57
N LYS A 162 -2.43 14.30 6.04
CA LYS A 162 -1.42 15.34 5.83
C LYS A 162 -0.07 14.95 6.42
N HIS A 163 -0.02 14.47 7.67
CA HIS A 163 1.24 14.07 8.31
C HIS A 163 1.96 12.92 7.60
N ALA A 164 1.22 12.00 6.98
CA ALA A 164 1.79 10.95 6.15
C ALA A 164 2.37 11.52 4.84
N HIS A 165 1.63 12.39 4.15
CA HIS A 165 2.10 13.02 2.91
C HIS A 165 3.32 13.91 3.13
N GLU A 166 3.40 14.63 4.25
CA GLU A 166 4.57 15.42 4.64
C GLU A 166 5.86 14.57 4.76
N ARG A 167 5.71 13.26 5.03
CA ARG A 167 6.79 12.27 5.11
C ARG A 167 6.97 11.46 3.82
N GLY A 168 6.22 11.78 2.76
CA GLY A 168 6.23 11.05 1.49
C GLY A 168 5.55 9.67 1.54
N LEU A 169 4.76 9.40 2.59
CA LEU A 169 4.10 8.12 2.79
C LEU A 169 2.69 8.10 2.20
N LYS A 170 2.21 6.91 1.83
CA LYS A 170 0.86 6.70 1.30
C LYS A 170 -0.11 6.32 2.44
N PRO A 171 -0.97 7.23 2.92
CA PRO A 171 -1.85 6.93 4.05
C PRO A 171 -3.00 6.00 3.64
N ARG A 172 -3.38 5.09 4.53
CA ARG A 172 -4.56 4.23 4.37
C ARG A 172 -5.22 3.93 5.70
N PHE A 173 -6.49 3.54 5.65
CA PHE A 173 -7.24 3.15 6.83
C PHE A 173 -7.83 1.76 6.65
N TRP A 174 -7.70 0.90 7.65
CA TRP A 174 -8.36 -0.41 7.70
C TRP A 174 -9.55 -0.40 8.66
N GLY A 175 -10.38 -1.44 8.59
CA GLY A 175 -11.61 -1.53 9.38
C GLY A 175 -12.64 -0.46 9.01
N THR A 176 -12.73 -0.12 7.71
CA THR A 176 -13.77 0.76 7.19
C THR A 176 -15.13 0.04 7.27
N PRO A 177 -16.26 0.75 7.42
CA PRO A 177 -17.55 0.09 7.52
C PRO A 177 -17.88 -0.67 6.24
N SER A 178 -18.26 -1.94 6.36
CA SER A 178 -18.75 -2.74 5.22
C SER A 178 -20.26 -2.63 5.02
N TRP A 179 -21.01 -2.37 6.10
CA TRP A 179 -22.47 -2.25 6.09
C TRP A 179 -22.96 -1.18 7.10
N PRO A 180 -24.08 -0.49 6.84
CA PRO A 180 -24.87 -0.48 5.60
C PRO A 180 -24.12 0.18 4.43
N MET A 181 -24.46 -0.19 3.19
CA MET A 181 -23.77 0.29 1.97
C MET A 181 -23.72 1.81 1.91
N MET A 182 -24.79 2.50 2.28
CA MET A 182 -24.83 3.96 2.32
C MET A 182 -23.75 4.58 3.23
N ARG A 183 -23.47 3.97 4.39
CA ARG A 183 -22.37 4.40 5.27
C ARG A 183 -21.02 4.08 4.66
N ARG A 184 -20.85 2.87 4.14
CA ARG A 184 -19.61 2.41 3.49
C ARG A 184 -19.21 3.37 2.38
N ASP A 185 -20.13 3.63 1.47
CA ASP A 185 -19.87 4.44 0.27
C ASP A 185 -19.57 5.89 0.64
N GLU A 186 -20.24 6.45 1.64
CA GLU A 186 -19.92 7.80 2.13
C GLU A 186 -18.56 7.87 2.83
N VAL A 187 -18.20 6.85 3.61
CA VAL A 187 -16.85 6.76 4.20
C VAL A 187 -15.79 6.64 3.10
N TRP A 188 -16.01 5.81 2.07
CA TRP A 188 -15.08 5.71 0.94
C TRP A 188 -14.92 7.05 0.22
N LYS A 189 -16.03 7.75 -0.07
CA LYS A 189 -16.01 9.12 -0.63
C LYS A 189 -15.17 10.08 0.21
N GLN A 190 -15.36 10.04 1.53
CA GLN A 190 -14.66 10.93 2.44
C GLN A 190 -13.17 10.58 2.51
N LEU A 191 -12.79 9.30 2.57
CA LEU A 191 -11.39 8.90 2.56
C LEU A 191 -10.68 9.30 1.27
N VAL A 192 -11.30 9.07 0.11
CA VAL A 192 -10.76 9.50 -1.19
C VAL A 192 -10.64 11.02 -1.25
N ARG A 193 -11.67 11.77 -0.83
CA ARG A 193 -11.61 13.25 -0.74
C ARG A 193 -10.55 13.76 0.23
N ALA A 194 -10.26 13.03 1.30
CA ALA A 194 -9.19 13.36 2.23
C ALA A 194 -7.79 13.14 1.63
N GLY A 195 -7.68 12.42 0.51
CA GLY A 195 -6.42 12.15 -0.17
C GLY A 195 -5.68 10.93 0.36
N VAL A 196 -6.39 9.87 0.77
CA VAL A 196 -5.73 8.59 1.10
C VAL A 196 -4.92 8.07 -0.10
N GLY A 197 -3.72 7.56 0.16
CA GLY A 197 -2.88 6.96 -0.88
C GLY A 197 -3.34 5.56 -1.31
N MET A 198 -4.12 4.88 -0.46
CA MET A 198 -4.75 3.61 -0.79
C MET A 198 -6.09 3.47 -0.04
N LEU A 199 -7.15 3.12 -0.77
CA LEU A 199 -8.45 2.84 -0.16
C LEU A 199 -8.55 1.35 0.16
N ASN A 200 -8.74 1.02 1.44
CA ASN A 200 -9.02 -0.36 1.85
C ASN A 200 -10.50 -0.69 1.65
N VAL A 201 -10.78 -1.74 0.87
CA VAL A 201 -12.13 -2.20 0.54
C VAL A 201 -12.26 -3.70 0.78
N ASP A 202 -13.29 -4.11 1.52
CA ASP A 202 -13.60 -5.53 1.72
C ASP A 202 -14.45 -6.10 0.56
N ASP A 203 -15.29 -5.25 -0.05
CA ASP A 203 -16.12 -5.60 -1.20
C ASP A 203 -15.45 -5.11 -2.49
N ILE A 204 -14.50 -5.92 -2.97
CA ILE A 204 -13.70 -5.64 -4.16
C ILE A 204 -14.59 -5.52 -5.41
N ARG A 205 -15.67 -6.30 -5.50
CA ARG A 205 -16.59 -6.27 -6.64
C ARG A 205 -17.35 -4.96 -6.70
N SER A 206 -17.87 -4.48 -5.57
CA SER A 206 -18.50 -3.15 -5.53
C SER A 206 -17.49 -2.07 -5.87
N ALA A 207 -16.29 -2.12 -5.31
CA ALA A 207 -15.25 -1.12 -5.56
C ALA A 207 -14.79 -1.08 -7.03
N SER A 208 -14.70 -2.22 -7.72
CA SER A 208 -14.28 -2.28 -9.13
C SER A 208 -15.35 -1.80 -10.12
N LEU A 209 -16.63 -1.91 -9.75
CA LEU A 209 -17.76 -1.45 -10.58
C LEU A 209 -18.26 -0.05 -10.19
N TRP A 210 -17.73 0.52 -9.11
CA TRP A 210 -18.19 1.79 -8.57
C TRP A 210 -17.85 2.95 -9.50
N ASN A 211 -18.77 3.91 -9.64
CA ASN A 211 -18.49 5.15 -10.36
C ASN A 211 -17.67 6.11 -9.48
N TRP A 212 -16.35 6.05 -9.63
CA TRP A 212 -15.40 6.91 -8.92
C TRP A 212 -15.41 8.39 -9.37
N ASN A 213 -16.12 8.72 -10.46
CA ASN A 213 -16.40 10.12 -10.82
C ASN A 213 -17.54 10.71 -9.98
N TRP A 214 -18.14 9.92 -9.08
CA TRP A 214 -19.19 10.35 -8.15
C TRP A 214 -20.44 10.94 -8.83
N CYS A 215 -20.64 10.63 -10.12
CA CYS A 215 -21.81 11.09 -10.87
C CYS A 215 -23.03 10.25 -10.45
N ASN A 216 -24.03 10.91 -9.87
CA ASN A 216 -25.34 10.33 -9.63
C ASN A 216 -26.19 10.53 -10.89
N THR A 217 -26.43 9.50 -11.69
CA THR A 217 -27.50 9.59 -12.71
C THR A 217 -28.21 8.26 -12.88
N PRO A 218 -29.55 8.22 -12.74
CA PRO A 218 -30.36 7.29 -13.50
C PRO A 218 -30.33 7.74 -14.97
N GLY A 219 -29.84 6.88 -15.86
CA GLY A 219 -30.23 6.94 -17.28
C GLY A 219 -29.36 7.69 -18.29
N SER A 220 -28.29 8.39 -17.93
CA SER A 220 -27.43 9.01 -18.96
C SER A 220 -26.00 9.28 -18.48
N ARG A 221 -25.02 8.78 -19.24
CA ARG A 221 -23.58 8.99 -19.05
C ARG A 221 -23.18 10.43 -19.40
N PHE A 222 -23.46 11.36 -18.50
CA PHE A 222 -22.77 12.65 -18.50
C PHE A 222 -22.21 12.92 -17.11
N CYS A 223 -20.92 12.63 -17.01
CA CYS A 223 -19.95 13.48 -16.34
C CYS A 223 -19.34 14.33 -17.48
#